data_AF-A0A1Q6UJH1-F1
#
_entry.id   AF-A0A1Q6UJH1-F1
#
_cell.length_a   1.000
_cell.length_b   1.000
_cell.length_c   1.000
_cell.angle_alpha   90.00
_cell.angle_beta   90.00
_cell.angle_gamma   90.00
#
_symmetry.space_group_name_H-M   'P 1'
#
loop_
_entity.id
_entity.type
_entity.pdbx_description
1 polymer ?
#
loop_
_entity_poly.entity_id
_entity_poly.type
_entity_poly.pdbx_seq_one_letter_code
_entity_poly.pdbx_strand_id
1 'polypeptide(L)'
;MNGDVFRGSALSVCMVVAALSCLGCRGSGSAESLVPAGTGESPNAWCTWATQNLSLVPGSVRGDGKILFAGDQGAAGARENIGDCAVFSEGGWIDGWDAVRGDLTFLFDDGWDVKPKIDRAKEIYLFGSLELDESKFPSCADKSFAQRLKKLDARVRERGWKGAGLWVAAQCARKNPDEKFTPEREREYWRERILWSKEAGINYWKVDWGERAHSVEFRKMLTELGAELHPGLLIEHSIPNSPVNDLRFDKSKGAFAGSGAFENSDPKLLDRIRALLKVSGYTRVYDTITPLTTPSTISRTAWYLSEGEKAGGKGLINVEDDVYTGAGLGCAYGVMRSPFWGAARSDEVARRRFKSAEVVRAVRWSRIAPAFPLDKSRTVFSEERLEDDWTFSEGQTWWRDAWGRKLAQSAPAVVARNLPLPKVSPEGADAPFVLASRHPDGPVAVSVMPRIKSGRGIFFPPAKIAVDADISGKKVGLFGKFSSISFKMPKKPSRILAQDLASDSPEDVSDECAWSDGTLAIPGSLSDRLCAKTREKPGKRGRNTRRGSPPPPKPPPPPPERARPG
;
A
#
# COMPACT_ATOMS: atom_id res chain seq x y z
N MET A 1 -20.98 -28.18 13.99
CA MET A 1 -20.28 -29.40 13.59
C MET A 1 -18.88 -29.01 13.14
N ASN A 2 -17.90 -29.66 13.76
CA ASN A 2 -16.43 -29.62 13.63
C ASN A 2 -15.93 -29.16 12.25
N GLY A 3 -14.95 -28.27 12.14
CA GLY A 3 -13.58 -28.42 12.64
C GLY A 3 -12.71 -28.87 11.45
N ASP A 4 -11.65 -28.12 11.13
CA ASP A 4 -10.72 -28.31 10.00
C ASP A 4 -11.11 -27.75 8.63
N VAL A 5 -11.17 -26.42 8.50
CA VAL A 5 -10.80 -25.71 7.26
C VAL A 5 -9.98 -24.49 7.67
N PHE A 6 -8.96 -24.11 6.88
CA PHE A 6 -7.98 -23.03 7.10
C PHE A 6 -6.64 -23.40 7.77
N ARG A 7 -5.98 -24.43 7.23
CA ARG A 7 -4.50 -24.46 7.16
C ARG A 7 -4.02 -24.30 5.72
N GLY A 8 -4.43 -23.20 5.07
CA GLY A 8 -3.81 -22.72 3.85
C GLY A 8 -2.89 -21.56 4.18
N SER A 9 -1.58 -21.80 4.25
CA SER A 9 -0.57 -20.74 4.27
C SER A 9 -0.64 -20.01 2.93
N ALA A 10 -1.16 -18.78 2.92
CA ALA A 10 -1.17 -17.95 1.72
C ALA A 10 0.29 -17.63 1.37
N LEU A 11 0.75 -18.19 0.26
CA LEU A 11 2.10 -18.09 -0.25
C LEU A 11 2.12 -17.06 -1.36
N SER A 12 2.88 -16.00 -1.18
CA SER A 12 3.19 -15.06 -2.24
C SER A 12 4.70 -15.08 -2.47
N VAL A 13 5.07 -15.26 -3.73
CA VAL A 13 6.38 -15.71 -4.16
C VAL A 13 6.96 -14.64 -5.09
N CYS A 14 8.19 -14.16 -4.85
CA CYS A 14 8.86 -13.28 -5.81
C CYS A 14 10.36 -13.51 -5.90
N MET A 15 10.87 -13.43 -7.12
CA MET A 15 12.28 -13.56 -7.40
C MET A 15 12.71 -12.56 -8.47
N VAL A 16 13.93 -12.04 -8.36
CA VAL A 16 14.62 -11.39 -9.46
C VAL A 16 15.44 -12.42 -10.20
N VAL A 17 15.36 -12.42 -11.53
CA VAL A 17 16.22 -13.20 -12.42
C VAL A 17 17.10 -12.24 -13.20
N ALA A 18 18.41 -12.47 -13.18
CA ALA A 18 19.39 -11.77 -13.99
C ALA A 18 20.06 -12.78 -14.93
N ALA A 19 19.91 -12.60 -16.23
CA ALA A 19 20.65 -13.37 -17.23
C ALA A 19 21.95 -12.62 -17.57
N LEU A 20 23.09 -13.19 -17.16
CA LEU A 20 24.40 -12.61 -17.44
C LEU A 20 24.97 -13.24 -18.72
N SER A 21 25.24 -12.41 -19.73
CA SER A 21 26.12 -12.76 -20.85
C SER A 21 27.53 -12.29 -20.47
N CYS A 22 28.34 -13.16 -19.87
CA CYS A 22 29.69 -12.76 -19.47
C CYS A 22 30.65 -12.83 -20.67
N LEU A 23 31.28 -11.69 -20.97
CA LEU A 23 32.69 -11.68 -21.38
C LEU A 23 33.53 -11.65 -20.10
N GLY A 24 34.19 -12.78 -19.77
CA GLY A 24 35.41 -12.82 -18.93
C GLY A 24 35.27 -13.01 -17.41
N CYS A 25 36.02 -14.01 -16.93
CA CYS A 25 36.51 -14.28 -15.57
C CYS A 25 35.56 -14.88 -14.50
N ARG A 26 35.79 -16.17 -14.24
CA ARG A 26 35.32 -16.94 -13.07
C ARG A 26 36.03 -16.45 -11.81
N GLY A 27 35.27 -16.02 -10.82
CA GLY A 27 35.71 -15.85 -9.43
C GLY A 27 34.73 -16.56 -8.49
N SER A 28 35.25 -17.48 -7.67
CA SER A 28 34.52 -18.25 -6.66
C SER A 28 34.35 -17.46 -5.35
N GLY A 29 33.78 -16.25 -5.44
CA GLY A 29 33.27 -15.51 -4.29
C GLY A 29 31.75 -15.65 -4.20
N SER A 30 31.17 -15.49 -3.00
CA SER A 30 29.73 -15.28 -2.87
C SER A 30 29.33 -14.14 -3.79
N ALA A 31 28.49 -14.40 -4.79
CA ALA A 31 28.09 -13.37 -5.74
C ALA A 31 27.41 -12.21 -4.99
N GLU A 32 27.76 -10.98 -5.36
CA GLU A 32 27.16 -9.76 -4.83
C GLU A 32 25.64 -9.77 -5.08
N SER A 33 24.88 -9.15 -4.17
CA SER A 33 23.42 -9.09 -4.25
C SER A 33 22.93 -8.55 -5.60
N LEU A 34 21.89 -9.16 -6.18
CA LEU A 34 21.23 -8.60 -7.37
C LEU A 34 20.43 -7.33 -7.05
N VAL A 35 20.15 -7.08 -5.78
CA VAL A 35 19.46 -5.87 -5.31
C VAL A 35 20.48 -4.84 -4.84
N PRO A 36 20.40 -3.58 -5.30
CA PRO A 36 21.22 -2.51 -4.75
C PRO A 36 21.07 -2.37 -3.22
N ALA A 37 22.19 -2.10 -2.55
CA ALA A 37 22.23 -1.90 -1.10
C ALA A 37 21.59 -0.55 -0.69
N GLY A 38 21.76 0.48 -1.51
CA GLY A 38 21.18 1.81 -1.28
C GLY A 38 19.65 1.84 -1.38
N THR A 39 19.05 2.88 -0.81
CA THR A 39 17.59 3.08 -0.83
C THR A 39 17.09 3.46 -2.23
N GLY A 40 15.87 3.05 -2.54
CA GLY A 40 15.22 3.35 -3.82
C GLY A 40 14.67 4.77 -3.92
N GLU A 41 14.46 5.21 -5.17
CA GLU A 41 13.97 6.55 -5.47
C GLU A 41 12.44 6.66 -5.40
N SER A 42 11.73 5.55 -5.59
CA SER A 42 10.26 5.52 -5.57
C SER A 42 9.67 6.20 -4.32
N PRO A 43 8.58 6.97 -4.45
CA PRO A 43 7.94 7.66 -3.34
C PRO A 43 7.03 6.72 -2.55
N ASN A 44 7.53 5.56 -2.17
CA ASN A 44 6.75 4.58 -1.42
C ASN A 44 6.56 5.08 0.02
N ALA A 45 5.38 4.83 0.58
CA ALA A 45 5.05 5.19 1.96
C ALA A 45 4.49 3.99 2.71
N TRP A 46 4.73 3.96 4.03
CA TRP A 46 3.95 3.15 4.96
C TRP A 46 2.96 4.04 5.69
N CYS A 47 1.68 3.84 5.37
CA CYS A 47 0.52 4.54 5.89
C CYS A 47 0.03 3.88 7.19
N THR A 48 -0.07 4.66 8.27
CA THR A 48 -0.46 4.12 9.58
C THR A 48 -1.95 3.75 9.67
N TRP A 49 -2.81 4.16 8.74
CA TRP A 49 -4.28 4.04 8.84
C TRP A 49 -4.79 2.66 9.27
N ALA A 50 -4.38 1.61 8.55
CA ALA A 50 -4.85 0.26 8.87
C ALA A 50 -4.23 -0.24 10.18
N THR A 51 -3.00 0.15 10.51
CA THR A 51 -2.38 -0.19 11.81
C THR A 51 -3.06 0.52 12.97
N GLN A 52 -3.43 1.80 12.82
CA GLN A 52 -4.23 2.54 13.80
C GLN A 52 -5.53 1.83 14.15
N ASN A 53 -6.17 1.20 13.19
CA ASN A 53 -7.40 0.45 13.39
C ASN A 53 -7.14 -0.96 13.96
N LEU A 54 -6.21 -1.70 13.36
CA LEU A 54 -6.05 -3.14 13.58
C LEU A 54 -5.09 -3.49 14.73
N SER A 55 -4.38 -2.51 15.28
CA SER A 55 -3.59 -2.67 16.51
C SER A 55 -4.41 -2.47 17.80
N LEU A 56 -5.72 -2.21 17.69
CA LEU A 56 -6.65 -2.11 18.83
C LEU A 56 -7.46 -3.39 19.03
N VAL A 57 -7.39 -4.32 18.08
CA VAL A 57 -8.16 -5.57 18.09
C VAL A 57 -7.55 -6.55 19.11
N PRO A 58 -8.36 -7.39 19.81
CA PRO A 58 -7.86 -8.44 20.69
C PRO A 58 -6.68 -9.24 20.09
N GLY A 59 -5.65 -9.46 20.89
CA GLY A 59 -4.42 -10.17 20.47
C GLY A 59 -3.37 -9.31 19.76
N SER A 60 -3.61 -8.01 19.59
CA SER A 60 -2.56 -7.01 19.29
C SER A 60 -1.88 -6.51 20.57
N VAL A 61 -0.74 -5.81 20.44
CA VAL A 61 0.02 -5.25 21.58
C VAL A 61 -0.82 -4.28 22.43
N ARG A 62 -1.86 -3.65 21.85
CA ARG A 62 -2.68 -2.61 22.51
C ARG A 62 -4.17 -2.94 22.61
N GLY A 63 -4.60 -4.15 22.24
CA GLY A 63 -6.00 -4.51 22.24
C GLY A 63 -6.56 -4.75 23.65
N ASP A 64 -7.67 -4.10 23.98
CA ASP A 64 -8.35 -4.18 25.29
C ASP A 64 -9.52 -5.18 25.34
N GLY A 65 -9.73 -5.95 24.26
CA GLY A 65 -10.80 -6.93 24.16
C GLY A 65 -12.11 -6.40 23.57
N LYS A 66 -12.22 -5.09 23.29
CA LYS A 66 -13.43 -4.49 22.68
C LYS A 66 -13.31 -4.47 21.16
N ILE A 67 -14.41 -4.82 20.47
CA ILE A 67 -14.47 -4.78 19.00
C ILE A 67 -14.53 -3.32 18.56
N LEU A 68 -13.51 -2.83 17.86
CA LEU A 68 -13.46 -1.44 17.36
C LEU A 68 -13.58 -1.32 15.83
N PHE A 69 -13.67 -2.44 15.10
CA PHE A 69 -13.69 -2.45 13.64
C PHE A 69 -14.98 -3.06 13.08
N ALA A 70 -16.13 -2.46 13.40
CA ALA A 70 -17.40 -2.77 12.75
C ALA A 70 -18.03 -1.46 12.22
N GLY A 71 -17.88 -1.20 10.92
CA GLY A 71 -18.45 -0.02 10.27
C GLY A 71 -17.61 1.25 10.42
N ASP A 72 -18.24 2.41 10.24
CA ASP A 72 -17.63 3.75 10.33
C ASP A 72 -17.01 4.10 11.70
N GLN A 73 -17.21 3.25 12.72
CA GLN A 73 -16.65 3.43 14.07
C GLN A 73 -15.12 3.31 14.11
N GLY A 74 -14.51 2.63 13.13
CA GLY A 74 -13.05 2.46 13.07
C GLY A 74 -12.30 3.79 13.00
N ALA A 75 -12.85 4.78 12.28
CA ALA A 75 -12.18 6.07 12.09
C ALA A 75 -12.01 6.86 13.40
N ALA A 76 -12.95 6.77 14.35
CA ALA A 76 -12.81 7.43 15.65
C ALA A 76 -11.71 6.75 16.49
N GLY A 77 -11.75 5.42 16.59
CA GLY A 77 -10.73 4.66 17.33
C GLY A 77 -9.33 4.83 16.73
N ALA A 78 -9.23 4.89 15.40
CA ALA A 78 -7.97 5.12 14.71
C ALA A 78 -7.33 6.47 15.06
N ARG A 79 -8.13 7.54 15.13
CA ARG A 79 -7.65 8.88 15.50
C ARG A 79 -7.20 8.97 16.95
N GLU A 80 -7.81 8.20 17.85
CA GLU A 80 -7.41 8.15 19.26
C GLU A 80 -6.13 7.33 19.49
N ASN A 81 -5.87 6.33 18.65
CA ASN A 81 -4.75 5.42 18.85
C ASN A 81 -3.40 6.00 18.41
N ILE A 82 -3.38 6.91 17.45
CA ILE A 82 -2.15 7.53 16.98
C ILE A 82 -1.61 8.57 17.99
N GLY A 83 -0.33 8.48 18.32
CA GLY A 83 0.35 9.37 19.26
C GLY A 83 1.72 8.82 19.65
N ASP A 84 2.46 9.58 20.47
CA ASP A 84 3.83 9.28 20.91
C ASP A 84 3.98 7.87 21.45
N CYS A 85 3.04 7.47 22.29
CA CYS A 85 3.05 6.16 22.91
C CYS A 85 2.98 5.06 21.85
N ALA A 86 2.08 5.15 20.86
CA ALA A 86 1.92 4.12 19.82
C ALA A 86 3.07 4.06 18.84
N VAL A 87 3.62 5.24 18.51
CA VAL A 87 4.61 5.37 17.45
C VAL A 87 6.02 5.16 17.99
N PHE A 88 6.41 5.86 19.06
CA PHE A 88 7.81 6.04 19.46
C PHE A 88 8.23 5.29 20.73
N SER A 89 7.33 4.55 21.41
CA SER A 89 7.76 3.65 22.49
C SER A 89 8.70 2.56 21.96
N GLU A 90 9.45 1.92 22.85
CA GLU A 90 10.21 0.71 22.48
C GLU A 90 9.27 -0.36 21.90
N GLY A 91 9.59 -0.87 20.69
CA GLY A 91 8.72 -1.80 19.97
C GLY A 91 7.45 -1.14 19.40
N GLY A 92 7.42 0.19 19.35
CA GLY A 92 6.37 0.97 18.70
C GLY A 92 6.38 0.83 17.19
N TRP A 93 5.42 1.45 16.53
CA TRP A 93 5.28 1.32 15.07
C TRP A 93 6.49 1.81 14.28
N ILE A 94 7.27 2.74 14.84
CA ILE A 94 8.48 3.27 14.23
C ILE A 94 9.59 2.21 14.08
N ASP A 95 9.53 1.12 14.84
CA ASP A 95 10.51 0.03 14.79
C ASP A 95 10.16 -1.02 13.72
N GLY A 96 9.08 -0.81 12.96
CA GLY A 96 8.68 -1.70 11.87
C GLY A 96 9.58 -1.62 10.64
N TRP A 97 9.45 -2.61 9.76
CA TRP A 97 10.02 -2.59 8.41
C TRP A 97 11.54 -2.52 8.32
N ASP A 98 12.28 -3.06 9.29
CA ASP A 98 13.74 -2.99 9.38
C ASP A 98 14.49 -3.14 8.03
N ALA A 99 14.09 -4.11 7.19
CA ALA A 99 14.75 -4.41 5.92
C ALA A 99 14.59 -3.32 4.84
N VAL A 100 13.55 -2.48 4.93
CA VAL A 100 13.15 -1.53 3.88
C VAL A 100 12.67 -0.17 4.39
N ARG A 101 12.73 0.11 5.69
CA ARG A 101 12.24 1.38 6.26
C ARG A 101 12.93 2.61 5.66
N GLY A 102 14.21 2.50 5.28
CA GLY A 102 14.94 3.58 4.61
C GLY A 102 14.39 3.93 3.22
N ASP A 103 13.64 3.02 2.60
CA ASP A 103 12.97 3.24 1.31
C ASP A 103 11.56 3.81 1.45
N LEU A 104 11.03 3.88 2.68
CA LEU A 104 9.64 4.22 2.96
C LEU A 104 9.54 5.55 3.71
N THR A 105 8.61 6.39 3.28
CA THR A 105 8.11 7.49 4.10
C THR A 105 7.22 6.93 5.21
N PHE A 106 7.43 7.36 6.46
CA PHE A 106 6.51 7.05 7.55
C PHE A 106 5.34 8.02 7.51
N LEU A 107 4.19 7.58 6.99
CA LEU A 107 3.03 8.43 6.77
C LEU A 107 2.07 8.35 7.95
N PHE A 108 2.01 9.44 8.73
CA PHE A 108 1.03 9.64 9.78
C PHE A 108 -0.33 9.90 9.14
N ASP A 109 -1.19 8.90 9.17
CA ASP A 109 -2.54 8.99 8.61
C ASP A 109 -3.52 9.72 9.56
N ASP A 110 -4.78 9.86 9.17
CA ASP A 110 -5.80 10.68 9.81
C ASP A 110 -5.83 10.57 11.36
N GLY A 111 -5.79 11.73 12.02
CA GLY A 111 -5.89 11.86 13.48
C GLY A 111 -4.70 12.51 14.18
N TRP A 112 -3.59 12.71 13.48
CA TRP A 112 -2.36 13.27 14.05
C TRP A 112 -2.45 14.78 14.37
N ASP A 113 -3.30 15.53 13.65
CA ASP A 113 -3.45 16.99 13.69
C ASP A 113 -4.72 17.47 14.43
N VAL A 114 -5.38 16.55 15.14
CA VAL A 114 -6.64 16.83 15.86
C VAL A 114 -6.59 16.31 17.29
N LYS A 115 -7.29 17.02 18.18
CA LYS A 115 -7.37 16.71 19.61
C LYS A 115 -7.97 15.31 19.89
N PRO A 116 -7.65 14.70 21.04
CA PRO A 116 -8.33 13.51 21.53
C PRO A 116 -9.84 13.72 21.65
N LYS A 117 -10.59 12.66 21.39
CA LYS A 117 -12.06 12.56 21.45
C LYS A 117 -12.79 13.58 20.57
N ILE A 118 -12.21 13.94 19.43
CA ILE A 118 -12.85 14.82 18.45
C ILE A 118 -14.17 14.24 17.94
N ASP A 119 -15.25 15.03 18.00
CA ASP A 119 -16.54 14.67 17.41
C ASP A 119 -16.55 15.13 15.95
N ARG A 120 -16.16 14.24 15.03
CA ARG A 120 -16.11 14.55 13.59
C ARG A 120 -17.40 15.19 13.07
N ALA A 121 -18.58 14.78 13.56
CA ALA A 121 -19.84 15.30 13.03
C ALA A 121 -20.03 16.79 13.34
N LYS A 122 -19.49 17.27 14.47
CA LYS A 122 -19.61 18.67 14.91
C LYS A 122 -18.36 19.49 14.66
N GLU A 123 -17.20 18.84 14.62
CA GLU A 123 -15.88 19.45 14.64
C GLU A 123 -15.10 19.19 13.35
N ILE A 124 -15.79 18.79 12.26
CA ILE A 124 -15.15 18.60 10.94
C ILE A 124 -14.36 19.82 10.49
N TYR A 125 -14.77 21.03 10.89
CA TYR A 125 -14.09 22.29 10.57
C TYR A 125 -12.69 22.44 11.18
N LEU A 126 -12.29 21.58 12.12
CA LEU A 126 -10.94 21.58 12.73
C LEU A 126 -9.91 20.79 11.91
N PHE A 127 -10.33 19.97 10.95
CA PHE A 127 -9.42 19.15 10.15
C PHE A 127 -8.70 19.97 9.08
N GLY A 128 -7.47 19.57 8.76
CA GLY A 128 -6.61 20.21 7.76
C GLY A 128 -5.73 21.33 8.32
N SER A 129 -5.50 21.33 9.65
CA SER A 129 -4.73 22.36 10.34
C SER A 129 -3.24 22.30 9.99
N LEU A 130 -2.74 21.07 9.83
CA LEU A 130 -1.33 20.68 9.81
C LEU A 130 -0.57 21.05 11.11
N GLU A 131 -1.32 21.21 12.19
CA GLU A 131 -0.78 21.50 13.52
C GLU A 131 -0.68 20.18 14.29
N LEU A 132 0.54 19.69 14.51
CA LEU A 132 0.76 18.46 15.29
C LEU A 132 0.17 18.64 16.70
N ASP A 133 -0.75 17.75 17.07
CA ASP A 133 -1.43 17.83 18.37
C ASP A 133 -0.47 17.43 19.50
N GLU A 134 -0.15 18.39 20.36
CA GLU A 134 0.82 18.20 21.45
C GLU A 134 0.33 17.28 22.56
N SER A 135 -0.98 17.09 22.70
CA SER A 135 -1.51 16.16 23.70
C SER A 135 -1.27 14.71 23.26
N LYS A 136 -1.26 14.45 21.95
CA LYS A 136 -0.90 13.15 21.36
C LYS A 136 0.61 12.97 21.20
N PHE A 137 1.33 14.05 20.89
CA PHE A 137 2.78 14.04 20.65
C PHE A 137 3.56 15.00 21.57
N PRO A 138 3.49 14.82 22.91
CA PRO A 138 4.17 15.71 23.86
C PRO A 138 5.69 15.78 23.66
N SER A 139 6.30 14.72 23.13
CA SER A 139 7.73 14.68 22.80
C SER A 139 8.15 15.60 21.66
N CYS A 140 7.18 16.11 20.89
CA CYS A 140 7.39 17.05 19.80
C CYS A 140 6.88 18.47 20.13
N ALA A 141 6.47 18.73 21.38
CA ALA A 141 5.89 20.02 21.78
C ALA A 141 6.82 21.21 21.50
N ASP A 142 6.22 22.30 21.02
CA ASP A 142 6.89 23.56 20.68
C ASP A 142 5.88 24.70 20.53
N LYS A 143 6.33 25.96 20.65
CA LYS A 143 5.47 27.12 20.37
C LYS A 143 5.19 27.30 18.88
N SER A 144 6.10 26.87 17.99
CA SER A 144 5.94 26.96 16.55
C SER A 144 5.44 25.65 15.95
N PHE A 145 4.39 25.69 15.14
CA PHE A 145 3.88 24.51 14.44
C PHE A 145 4.91 23.87 13.51
N ALA A 146 5.70 24.68 12.80
CA ALA A 146 6.79 24.19 11.97
C ALA A 146 7.86 23.45 12.80
N GLN A 147 8.17 23.93 14.01
CA GLN A 147 9.13 23.26 14.90
C GLN A 147 8.59 21.95 15.47
N ARG A 148 7.28 21.84 15.73
CA ARG A 148 6.65 20.56 16.09
C ARG A 148 6.81 19.52 14.98
N LEU A 149 6.51 19.91 13.74
CA LEU A 149 6.69 19.05 12.57
C LEU A 149 8.16 18.67 12.34
N LYS A 150 9.09 19.62 12.56
CA LYS A 150 10.53 19.36 12.46
C LYS A 150 11.00 18.33 13.48
N LYS A 151 10.52 18.42 14.73
CA LYS A 151 10.80 17.43 15.78
C LYS A 151 10.24 16.06 15.42
N LEU A 152 9.03 16.00 14.87
CA LEU A 152 8.40 14.77 14.40
C LEU A 152 9.24 14.09 13.30
N ASP A 153 9.63 14.85 12.27
CA ASP A 153 10.46 14.34 11.17
C ASP A 153 11.85 13.87 11.66
N ALA A 154 12.49 14.64 12.54
CA ALA A 154 13.77 14.26 13.13
C ALA A 154 13.70 12.90 13.85
N ARG A 155 12.69 12.69 14.70
CA ARG A 155 12.49 11.42 15.42
C ARG A 155 12.24 10.24 14.47
N VAL A 156 11.54 10.48 13.37
CA VAL A 156 11.29 9.46 12.34
C VAL A 156 12.60 9.08 11.63
N ARG A 157 13.39 10.08 11.22
CA ARG A 157 14.69 9.87 10.55
C ARG A 157 15.73 9.23 11.46
N GLU A 158 15.76 9.59 12.74
CA GLU A 158 16.63 8.96 13.75
C GLU A 158 16.42 7.44 13.86
N ARG A 159 15.22 6.95 13.49
CA ARG A 159 14.90 5.52 13.43
C ARG A 159 15.15 4.87 12.05
N GLY A 160 15.76 5.60 11.13
CA GLY A 160 16.19 5.08 9.82
C GLY A 160 15.12 5.10 8.72
N TRP A 161 14.03 5.85 8.91
CA TRP A 161 13.02 6.06 7.88
C TRP A 161 13.40 7.17 6.90
N LYS A 162 12.81 7.16 5.70
CA LYS A 162 13.05 8.20 4.67
C LYS A 162 12.65 9.60 5.12
N GLY A 163 11.73 9.70 6.07
CA GLY A 163 11.18 10.94 6.63
C GLY A 163 9.72 10.78 7.04
N ALA A 164 9.17 11.78 7.69
CA ALA A 164 7.74 11.85 8.01
C ALA A 164 6.92 12.33 6.81
N GLY A 165 5.77 11.68 6.61
CA GLY A 165 4.71 12.12 5.70
C GLY A 165 3.43 12.39 6.47
N LEU A 166 2.57 13.25 5.94
CA LEU A 166 1.36 13.71 6.62
C LEU A 166 0.12 13.43 5.79
N TRP A 167 -0.89 12.82 6.39
CA TRP A 167 -2.24 12.82 5.83
C TRP A 167 -2.88 14.20 6.03
N VAL A 168 -3.58 14.68 5.02
CA VAL A 168 -4.12 16.03 4.94
C VAL A 168 -5.56 15.98 4.48
N ALA A 169 -6.46 16.55 5.29
CA ALA A 169 -7.83 16.79 4.87
C ALA A 169 -7.86 17.86 3.77
N ALA A 170 -8.65 17.63 2.72
CA ALA A 170 -8.86 18.57 1.62
C ALA A 170 -9.80 19.71 2.04
N GLN A 171 -9.38 20.54 3.01
CA GLN A 171 -10.11 21.69 3.53
C GLN A 171 -9.20 22.54 4.44
N CYS A 172 -9.53 23.82 4.63
CA CYS A 172 -8.86 24.63 5.66
C CYS A 172 -9.48 24.37 7.02
N ALA A 173 -8.65 24.21 8.06
CA ALA A 173 -9.13 24.27 9.44
C ALA A 173 -9.56 25.69 9.80
N ARG A 174 -10.60 25.79 10.64
CA ARG A 174 -11.28 27.05 10.98
C ARG A 174 -11.45 27.19 12.49
N LYS A 175 -11.71 28.41 12.95
CA LYS A 175 -11.95 28.69 14.38
C LYS A 175 -13.38 28.33 14.80
N ASN A 176 -14.32 28.40 13.87
CA ASN A 176 -15.72 28.05 14.06
C ASN A 176 -16.30 27.51 12.73
N PRO A 177 -17.42 26.76 12.76
CA PRO A 177 -17.97 26.12 11.57
C PRO A 177 -18.48 27.10 10.50
N ASP A 178 -18.93 28.29 10.89
CA ASP A 178 -19.56 29.29 10.01
C ASP A 178 -18.56 30.19 9.29
N GLU A 179 -17.28 30.12 9.66
CA GLU A 179 -16.21 30.89 9.05
C GLU A 179 -16.06 30.53 7.56
N LYS A 180 -16.11 31.56 6.70
CA LYS A 180 -15.96 31.41 5.25
C LYS A 180 -14.56 31.84 4.82
N PHE A 181 -14.01 31.11 3.85
CA PHE A 181 -12.74 31.42 3.22
C PHE A 181 -13.02 31.95 1.81
N THR A 182 -12.46 33.12 1.49
CA THR A 182 -12.34 33.53 0.09
C THR A 182 -11.26 32.68 -0.60
N PRO A 183 -11.25 32.57 -1.93
CA PRO A 183 -10.20 31.86 -2.65
C PRO A 183 -8.79 32.34 -2.30
N GLU A 184 -8.60 33.66 -2.11
CA GLU A 184 -7.31 34.26 -1.75
C GLU A 184 -6.88 33.81 -0.35
N ARG A 185 -7.83 33.81 0.60
CA ARG A 185 -7.56 33.35 1.97
C ARG A 185 -7.26 31.85 2.02
N GLU A 186 -7.96 31.04 1.22
CA GLU A 186 -7.68 29.60 1.07
C GLU A 186 -6.27 29.38 0.50
N ARG A 187 -5.86 30.15 -0.52
CA ARG A 187 -4.51 30.06 -1.08
C ARG A 187 -3.44 30.46 -0.06
N GLU A 188 -3.61 31.55 0.68
CA GLU A 188 -2.66 31.98 1.71
C GLU A 188 -2.58 30.99 2.88
N TYR A 189 -3.71 30.39 3.25
CA TYR A 189 -3.73 29.33 4.26
C TYR A 189 -2.80 28.18 3.89
N TRP A 190 -2.91 27.66 2.66
CA TRP A 190 -2.08 26.54 2.20
C TRP A 190 -0.64 26.95 1.90
N ARG A 191 -0.40 28.19 1.47
CA ARG A 191 0.96 28.77 1.35
C ARG A 191 1.71 28.65 2.67
N GLU A 192 1.08 29.06 3.77
CA GLU A 192 1.68 28.96 5.11
C GLU A 192 2.02 27.52 5.50
N ARG A 193 1.10 26.56 5.28
CA ARG A 193 1.32 25.15 5.65
C ARG A 193 2.42 24.48 4.83
N ILE A 194 2.54 24.83 3.55
CA ILE A 194 3.63 24.34 2.69
C ILE A 194 4.97 24.90 3.18
N LEU A 195 5.00 26.17 3.61
CA LEU A 195 6.21 26.76 4.20
C LEU A 195 6.57 26.10 5.54
N TRP A 196 5.60 25.75 6.39
CA TRP A 196 5.86 24.95 7.60
C TRP A 196 6.47 23.59 7.27
N SER A 197 5.92 22.89 6.27
CA SER A 197 6.47 21.60 5.82
C SER A 197 7.89 21.74 5.28
N LYS A 198 8.17 22.80 4.53
CA LYS A 198 9.51 23.12 4.02
C LYS A 198 10.51 23.36 5.15
N GLU A 199 10.16 24.18 6.13
CA GLU A 199 11.01 24.44 7.30
C GLU A 199 11.26 23.16 8.12
N ALA A 200 10.25 22.29 8.21
CA ALA A 200 10.30 21.04 8.95
C ALA A 200 11.03 19.89 8.24
N GLY A 201 11.23 19.98 6.91
CA GLY A 201 11.77 18.86 6.12
C GLY A 201 10.74 17.79 5.74
N ILE A 202 9.45 18.08 5.86
CA ILE A 202 8.35 17.20 5.45
C ILE A 202 8.22 17.28 3.92
N ASN A 203 8.33 16.13 3.26
CA ASN A 203 8.38 16.03 1.79
C ASN A 203 7.24 15.17 1.21
N TYR A 204 6.24 14.79 2.01
CA TYR A 204 5.13 13.96 1.55
C TYR A 204 3.82 14.34 2.21
N TRP A 205 2.81 14.67 1.41
CA TRP A 205 1.42 14.85 1.83
C TRP A 205 0.50 13.86 1.12
N LYS A 206 -0.39 13.22 1.87
CA LYS A 206 -1.53 12.44 1.34
C LYS A 206 -2.81 13.25 1.47
N VAL A 207 -3.28 13.86 0.38
CA VAL A 207 -4.46 14.74 0.37
C VAL A 207 -5.72 13.98 0.00
N ASP A 208 -6.61 13.86 0.98
CA ASP A 208 -7.70 12.87 0.97
C ASP A 208 -9.10 13.54 0.96
N TRP A 209 -9.99 13.14 1.86
CA TRP A 209 -11.33 13.70 2.04
C TRP A 209 -11.31 15.07 2.72
N GLY A 210 -12.41 15.80 2.63
CA GLY A 210 -12.62 17.14 3.19
C GLY A 210 -13.71 17.88 2.42
N GLU A 211 -14.02 19.12 2.80
CA GLU A 211 -15.00 19.95 2.07
C GLU A 211 -14.66 20.15 0.58
N ARG A 212 -13.37 20.05 0.21
CA ARG A 212 -12.88 20.16 -1.17
C ARG A 212 -12.51 18.80 -1.77
N ALA A 213 -12.95 17.69 -1.18
CA ALA A 213 -12.62 16.32 -1.61
C ALA A 213 -12.71 16.09 -3.13
N HIS A 214 -13.72 16.67 -3.78
CA HIS A 214 -13.97 16.50 -5.22
C HIS A 214 -13.61 17.72 -6.08
N SER A 215 -13.00 18.78 -5.51
CA SER A 215 -12.58 19.95 -6.28
C SER A 215 -11.23 19.70 -6.93
N VAL A 216 -11.20 19.78 -8.26
CA VAL A 216 -9.95 19.66 -9.03
C VAL A 216 -9.17 20.97 -8.96
N GLU A 217 -9.86 22.10 -8.85
CA GLU A 217 -9.30 23.44 -8.73
C GLU A 217 -8.49 23.58 -7.44
N PHE A 218 -9.02 23.09 -6.32
CA PHE A 218 -8.31 23.02 -5.06
C PHE A 218 -7.02 22.18 -5.16
N ARG A 219 -7.12 21.01 -5.78
CA ARG A 219 -5.98 20.10 -5.96
C ARG A 219 -4.91 20.71 -6.86
N LYS A 220 -5.32 21.39 -7.93
CA LYS A 220 -4.45 22.15 -8.81
C LYS A 220 -3.73 23.26 -8.05
N MET A 221 -4.45 24.06 -7.26
CA MET A 221 -3.89 25.12 -6.43
C MET A 221 -2.83 24.59 -5.47
N LEU A 222 -3.10 23.47 -4.78
CA LEU A 222 -2.11 22.82 -3.92
C LEU A 222 -0.86 22.38 -4.68
N THR A 223 -1.02 21.76 -5.85
CA THR A 223 0.10 21.34 -6.68
C THR A 223 0.95 22.53 -7.14
N GLU A 224 0.32 23.63 -7.55
CA GLU A 224 1.01 24.86 -7.98
C GLU A 224 1.79 25.50 -6.82
N LEU A 225 1.17 25.63 -5.64
CA LEU A 225 1.86 26.13 -4.45
C LEU A 225 3.01 25.22 -4.02
N GLY A 226 2.82 23.90 -4.07
CA GLY A 226 3.86 22.92 -3.75
C GLY A 226 5.06 23.12 -4.67
N ALA A 227 4.83 23.16 -5.97
CA ALA A 227 5.88 23.39 -6.97
C ALA A 227 6.57 24.76 -6.81
N GLU A 228 5.84 25.81 -6.44
CA GLU A 228 6.39 27.16 -6.23
C GLU A 228 7.26 27.23 -4.97
N LEU A 229 6.77 26.71 -3.85
CA LEU A 229 7.31 27.00 -2.53
C LEU A 229 8.22 25.90 -2.00
N HIS A 230 7.88 24.64 -2.26
CA HIS A 230 8.59 23.47 -1.80
C HIS A 230 8.62 22.38 -2.90
N PRO A 231 9.47 22.54 -3.93
CA PRO A 231 9.51 21.61 -5.07
C PRO A 231 9.80 20.15 -4.70
N GLY A 232 10.36 19.89 -3.51
CA GLY A 232 10.59 18.54 -2.99
C GLY A 232 9.38 17.90 -2.31
N LEU A 233 8.28 18.65 -2.12
CA LEU A 233 7.05 18.14 -1.52
C LEU A 233 6.26 17.32 -2.55
N LEU A 234 6.11 16.04 -2.28
CA LEU A 234 5.21 15.16 -3.01
C LEU A 234 3.80 15.32 -2.45
N ILE A 235 2.89 15.86 -3.26
CA ILE A 235 1.47 15.97 -2.92
C ILE A 235 0.72 14.86 -3.64
N GLU A 236 0.43 13.80 -2.90
CA GLU A 236 -0.37 12.69 -3.37
C GLU A 236 -1.86 13.04 -3.30
N HIS A 237 -2.51 13.13 -4.47
CA HIS A 237 -3.93 13.41 -4.59
C HIS A 237 -4.75 12.13 -4.83
N SER A 238 -6.03 12.19 -4.53
CA SER A 238 -7.03 11.19 -4.94
C SER A 238 -8.39 11.85 -5.10
N ILE A 239 -9.28 11.40 -5.97
CA ILE A 239 -10.70 11.80 -5.86
C ILE A 239 -11.43 10.75 -5.03
N PRO A 240 -11.88 11.05 -3.80
CA PRO A 240 -12.61 10.08 -2.99
C PRO A 240 -13.78 9.46 -3.71
N ASN A 241 -13.96 8.15 -3.58
CA ASN A 241 -15.05 7.41 -4.21
C ASN A 241 -15.38 6.12 -3.45
N SER A 242 -16.38 5.39 -3.95
CA SER A 242 -16.84 4.12 -3.37
C SER A 242 -15.69 3.10 -3.24
N PRO A 243 -15.67 2.24 -2.21
CA PRO A 243 -14.65 1.19 -2.07
C PRO A 243 -14.85 0.00 -3.03
N VAL A 244 -15.92 0.05 -3.82
CA VAL A 244 -16.17 -0.82 -4.98
C VAL A 244 -16.25 0.03 -6.24
N ASN A 245 -16.01 -0.57 -7.40
CA ASN A 245 -16.08 0.11 -8.70
C ASN A 245 -17.52 0.48 -9.11
N ASP A 246 -17.95 0.12 -10.32
CA ASP A 246 -19.26 0.44 -10.91
C ASP A 246 -20.48 0.11 -10.02
N LEU A 247 -20.38 -0.87 -9.12
CA LEU A 247 -21.52 -1.38 -8.36
C LEU A 247 -22.40 -0.30 -7.70
N ARG A 248 -23.71 -0.45 -7.88
CA ARG A 248 -24.77 0.37 -7.27
C ARG A 248 -25.79 -0.53 -6.58
N PHE A 249 -26.28 -0.12 -5.42
CA PHE A 249 -27.31 -0.88 -4.72
C PHE A 249 -28.67 -0.70 -5.41
N ASP A 250 -29.19 -1.79 -5.98
CA ASP A 250 -30.54 -1.85 -6.54
C ASP A 250 -31.52 -2.23 -5.42
N LYS A 251 -32.24 -1.22 -4.93
CA LYS A 251 -33.24 -1.40 -3.86
C LYS A 251 -34.35 -2.37 -4.24
N SER A 252 -34.71 -2.46 -5.52
CA SER A 252 -35.80 -3.34 -5.98
C SER A 252 -35.42 -4.82 -5.91
N LYS A 253 -34.13 -5.11 -6.09
CA LYS A 253 -33.57 -6.48 -6.07
C LYS A 253 -32.91 -6.83 -4.73
N GLY A 254 -32.74 -5.85 -3.84
CA GLY A 254 -32.00 -6.04 -2.59
C GLY A 254 -30.53 -6.41 -2.79
N ALA A 255 -29.95 -6.11 -3.95
CA ALA A 255 -28.63 -6.56 -4.36
C ALA A 255 -27.84 -5.46 -5.08
N PHE A 256 -26.52 -5.61 -5.18
CA PHE A 256 -25.72 -4.72 -6.01
C PHE A 256 -25.83 -5.12 -7.49
N ALA A 257 -25.99 -4.12 -8.35
CA ALA A 257 -25.97 -4.24 -9.80
C ALA A 257 -24.80 -3.45 -10.38
N GLY A 258 -24.25 -3.93 -11.49
CA GLY A 258 -23.09 -3.34 -12.15
C GLY A 258 -22.10 -4.41 -12.60
N SER A 259 -21.19 -4.04 -13.49
CA SER A 259 -20.14 -4.92 -14.02
C SER A 259 -18.94 -5.11 -13.08
N GLY A 260 -18.85 -4.30 -12.02
CA GLY A 260 -17.69 -4.25 -11.14
C GLY A 260 -16.41 -3.72 -11.81
N ALA A 261 -16.50 -3.23 -13.06
CA ALA A 261 -15.42 -2.61 -13.82
C ALA A 261 -15.31 -1.12 -13.48
N PHE A 262 -14.10 -0.58 -13.37
CA PHE A 262 -13.91 0.81 -12.98
C PHE A 262 -14.31 1.81 -14.07
N GLU A 263 -14.05 1.48 -15.34
CA GLU A 263 -14.39 2.30 -16.50
C GLU A 263 -15.90 2.57 -16.66
N ASN A 264 -16.74 1.76 -16.04
CA ASN A 264 -18.20 1.89 -16.04
C ASN A 264 -18.74 2.66 -14.83
N SER A 265 -17.85 3.25 -14.02
CA SER A 265 -18.24 4.09 -12.88
C SER A 265 -18.94 5.38 -13.34
N ASP A 266 -19.46 6.16 -12.38
CA ASP A 266 -20.12 7.44 -12.64
C ASP A 266 -19.26 8.33 -13.57
N PRO A 267 -19.77 8.74 -14.75
CA PRO A 267 -19.04 9.61 -15.68
C PRO A 267 -18.48 10.88 -15.04
N LYS A 268 -19.20 11.51 -14.10
CA LYS A 268 -18.72 12.71 -13.39
C LYS A 268 -17.52 12.43 -12.51
N LEU A 269 -17.46 11.24 -11.90
CA LEU A 269 -16.28 10.81 -11.15
C LEU A 269 -15.09 10.62 -12.10
N LEU A 270 -15.31 9.93 -13.22
CA LEU A 270 -14.28 9.68 -14.22
C LEU A 270 -13.73 10.99 -14.81
N ASP A 271 -14.58 11.96 -15.11
CA ASP A 271 -14.18 13.28 -15.61
C ASP A 271 -13.30 14.05 -14.61
N ARG A 272 -13.66 14.02 -13.32
CA ARG A 272 -12.85 14.65 -12.26
C ARG A 272 -11.48 14.00 -12.15
N ILE A 273 -11.41 12.66 -12.22
CA ILE A 273 -10.13 11.94 -12.17
C ILE A 273 -9.29 12.28 -13.40
N ARG A 274 -9.87 12.31 -14.60
CA ARG A 274 -9.16 12.75 -15.82
C ARG A 274 -8.59 14.15 -15.69
N ALA A 275 -9.37 15.08 -15.14
CA ALA A 275 -8.92 16.45 -14.90
C ALA A 275 -7.80 16.50 -13.85
N LEU A 276 -7.88 15.69 -12.79
CA LEU A 276 -6.82 15.57 -11.79
C LEU A 276 -5.52 15.02 -12.38
N LEU A 277 -5.58 13.96 -13.20
CA LEU A 277 -4.40 13.32 -13.81
C LEU A 277 -3.59 14.27 -14.71
N LYS A 278 -4.24 15.31 -15.26
CA LYS A 278 -3.55 16.35 -16.06
C LYS A 278 -2.69 17.28 -15.23
N VAL A 279 -3.07 17.52 -13.97
CA VAL A 279 -2.45 18.57 -13.14
C VAL A 279 -1.64 17.99 -11.98
N SER A 280 -1.89 16.75 -11.59
CA SER A 280 -1.25 16.12 -10.43
C SER A 280 0.11 15.51 -10.78
N GLY A 281 1.11 15.78 -9.95
CA GLY A 281 2.40 15.09 -9.98
C GLY A 281 2.37 13.70 -9.34
N TYR A 282 1.37 13.40 -8.51
CA TYR A 282 1.25 12.11 -7.84
C TYR A 282 -0.21 11.80 -7.49
N THR A 283 -0.76 10.70 -8.01
CA THR A 283 -2.18 10.35 -7.85
C THR A 283 -2.36 8.93 -7.35
N ARG A 284 -3.14 8.74 -6.29
CA ARG A 284 -3.49 7.44 -5.73
C ARG A 284 -4.80 6.92 -6.30
N VAL A 285 -4.86 5.61 -6.59
CA VAL A 285 -6.14 4.92 -6.81
C VAL A 285 -6.82 4.79 -5.45
N TYR A 286 -8.05 5.30 -5.34
CA TYR A 286 -8.72 5.41 -4.03
C TYR A 286 -8.98 4.04 -3.38
N ASP A 287 -9.30 4.06 -2.09
CA ASP A 287 -9.54 2.90 -1.23
C ASP A 287 -10.39 1.82 -1.88
N THR A 288 -10.01 0.57 -1.60
CA THR A 288 -10.73 -0.64 -2.04
C THR A 288 -11.12 -1.52 -0.86
N ILE A 289 -12.11 -2.39 -1.08
CA ILE A 289 -12.61 -3.28 -0.03
C ILE A 289 -11.92 -4.64 -0.02
N THR A 290 -11.38 -5.03 1.14
CA THR A 290 -10.87 -6.38 1.36
C THR A 290 -12.03 -7.37 1.55
N PRO A 291 -12.03 -8.57 0.93
CA PRO A 291 -10.90 -9.18 0.20
C PRO A 291 -10.91 -8.99 -1.32
N LEU A 292 -11.76 -8.13 -1.88
CA LEU A 292 -11.84 -7.83 -3.32
C LEU A 292 -10.83 -6.75 -3.79
N THR A 293 -9.81 -6.44 -2.98
CA THR A 293 -8.80 -5.41 -3.26
C THR A 293 -8.10 -5.60 -4.61
N THR A 294 -7.65 -6.82 -4.93
CA THR A 294 -6.88 -7.09 -6.16
C THR A 294 -7.65 -6.77 -7.44
N PRO A 295 -8.85 -7.34 -7.73
CA PRO A 295 -9.59 -7.01 -8.95
C PRO A 295 -9.97 -5.51 -9.00
N SER A 296 -10.36 -4.91 -7.87
CA SER A 296 -10.68 -3.47 -7.85
C SER A 296 -9.47 -2.61 -8.21
N THR A 297 -8.31 -2.91 -7.63
CA THR A 297 -7.08 -2.13 -7.83
C THR A 297 -6.51 -2.29 -9.23
N ILE A 298 -6.55 -3.50 -9.80
CA ILE A 298 -6.13 -3.72 -11.20
C ILE A 298 -7.00 -2.91 -12.15
N SER A 299 -8.34 -2.99 -12.01
CA SER A 299 -9.25 -2.25 -12.88
C SER A 299 -9.06 -0.74 -12.78
N ARG A 300 -8.87 -0.20 -11.57
CA ARG A 300 -8.57 1.23 -11.36
C ARG A 300 -7.24 1.60 -11.98
N THR A 301 -6.18 0.85 -11.68
CA THR A 301 -4.81 1.17 -12.13
C THR A 301 -4.70 1.15 -13.65
N ALA A 302 -5.27 0.13 -14.32
CA ALA A 302 -5.28 0.05 -15.77
C ALA A 302 -5.97 1.26 -16.42
N TRP A 303 -7.09 1.70 -15.84
CA TRP A 303 -7.82 2.88 -16.31
C TRP A 303 -7.08 4.18 -16.03
N TYR A 304 -6.55 4.39 -14.81
CA TYR A 304 -5.81 5.59 -14.43
C TYR A 304 -4.57 5.79 -15.29
N LEU A 305 -3.82 4.71 -15.55
CA LEU A 305 -2.64 4.76 -16.42
C LEU A 305 -3.03 5.14 -17.85
N SER A 306 -3.99 4.42 -18.45
CA SER A 306 -4.45 4.66 -19.83
C SER A 306 -5.00 6.07 -20.02
N GLU A 307 -5.88 6.54 -19.12
CA GLU A 307 -6.47 7.87 -19.26
C GLU A 307 -5.48 8.99 -18.89
N GLY A 308 -4.57 8.74 -17.96
CA GLY A 308 -3.48 9.67 -17.63
C GLY A 308 -2.53 9.87 -18.79
N GLU A 309 -2.13 8.80 -19.46
CA GLU A 309 -1.31 8.82 -20.68
C GLU A 309 -2.01 9.59 -21.82
N LYS A 310 -3.29 9.26 -22.11
CA LYS A 310 -4.09 9.97 -23.13
C LYS A 310 -4.24 11.46 -22.82
N ALA A 311 -4.30 11.81 -21.54
CA ALA A 311 -4.44 13.18 -21.09
C ALA A 311 -3.11 13.96 -21.08
N GLY A 312 -1.98 13.32 -21.37
CA GLY A 312 -0.65 13.93 -21.29
C GLY A 312 -0.19 14.20 -19.85
N GLY A 313 -0.70 13.42 -18.89
CA GLY A 313 -0.29 13.50 -17.50
C GLY A 313 1.20 13.17 -17.32
N LYS A 314 1.82 13.77 -16.32
CA LYS A 314 3.27 13.60 -16.01
C LYS A 314 3.50 12.99 -14.62
N GLY A 315 2.43 12.74 -13.89
CA GLY A 315 2.52 12.27 -12.52
C GLY A 315 2.80 10.78 -12.39
N LEU A 316 3.05 10.37 -11.15
CA LEU A 316 3.11 8.97 -10.74
C LEU A 316 1.73 8.46 -10.30
N ILE A 317 1.52 7.15 -10.40
CA ILE A 317 0.34 6.49 -9.84
C ILE A 317 0.75 5.71 -8.57
N ASN A 318 -0.04 5.83 -7.51
CA ASN A 318 0.05 5.02 -6.29
C ASN A 318 -1.09 3.97 -6.28
N VAL A 319 -0.75 2.70 -6.05
CA VAL A 319 -1.70 1.56 -6.02
C VAL A 319 -2.12 1.14 -4.61
N GLU A 320 -1.85 1.97 -3.61
CA GLU A 320 -2.03 1.67 -2.20
C GLU A 320 -1.28 0.40 -1.76
N ASP A 321 -1.99 -0.52 -1.09
CA ASP A 321 -1.44 -1.71 -0.46
C ASP A 321 -1.30 -2.90 -1.42
N ASP A 322 -1.81 -2.84 -2.66
CA ASP A 322 -1.67 -3.94 -3.63
C ASP A 322 -0.29 -3.90 -4.33
N VAL A 323 0.76 -4.10 -3.53
CA VAL A 323 2.15 -3.85 -3.92
C VAL A 323 2.63 -4.63 -5.15
N TYR A 324 2.05 -5.80 -5.46
CA TYR A 324 2.41 -6.54 -6.67
C TYR A 324 1.68 -6.04 -7.92
N THR A 325 0.52 -5.41 -7.79
CA THR A 325 -0.05 -4.59 -8.88
C THR A 325 0.89 -3.45 -9.21
N GLY A 326 1.45 -2.80 -8.18
CA GLY A 326 2.40 -1.71 -8.37
C GLY A 326 3.74 -2.19 -8.95
N ALA A 327 4.31 -3.29 -8.44
CA ALA A 327 5.56 -3.84 -8.98
C ALA A 327 5.40 -4.30 -10.44
N GLY A 328 4.27 -4.92 -10.79
CA GLY A 328 3.98 -5.39 -12.14
C GLY A 328 3.77 -4.25 -13.16
N LEU A 329 3.24 -3.11 -12.73
CA LEU A 329 2.89 -1.97 -13.60
C LEU A 329 3.80 -0.74 -13.42
N GLY A 330 4.85 -0.83 -12.60
CA GLY A 330 5.78 0.28 -12.33
C GLY A 330 5.13 1.48 -11.64
N CYS A 331 4.25 1.22 -10.67
CA CYS A 331 3.59 2.23 -9.85
C CYS A 331 4.19 2.29 -8.44
N ALA A 332 3.95 3.38 -7.71
CA ALA A 332 4.37 3.55 -6.32
C ALA A 332 3.38 2.88 -5.34
N TYR A 333 3.80 2.74 -4.08
CA TYR A 333 3.06 2.00 -3.05
C TYR A 333 2.66 2.90 -1.87
N GLY A 334 1.42 2.74 -1.41
CA GLY A 334 0.90 3.27 -0.16
C GLY A 334 0.61 2.11 0.77
N VAL A 335 1.67 1.51 1.32
CA VAL A 335 1.59 0.28 2.12
C VAL A 335 0.77 0.55 3.37
N MET A 336 -0.25 -0.25 3.61
CA MET A 336 -1.09 -0.16 4.81
C MET A 336 -0.94 -1.39 5.70
N ARG A 337 -0.63 -2.56 5.13
CA ARG A 337 -0.44 -3.79 5.88
C ARG A 337 0.69 -3.67 6.89
N SER A 338 0.67 -4.50 7.94
CA SER A 338 1.71 -4.48 8.96
C SER A 338 1.72 -5.76 9.81
N PRO A 339 2.90 -6.18 10.31
CA PRO A 339 2.99 -7.25 11.30
C PRO A 339 2.43 -6.86 12.68
N PHE A 340 2.16 -5.57 12.95
CA PHE A 340 1.63 -5.10 14.24
C PHE A 340 0.15 -5.43 14.47
N TRP A 341 -0.54 -5.99 13.47
CA TRP A 341 -1.97 -6.22 13.50
C TRP A 341 -2.38 -7.40 14.41
N GLY A 342 -3.49 -7.20 15.14
CA GLY A 342 -4.19 -8.27 15.83
C GLY A 342 -4.90 -9.24 14.87
N ALA A 343 -5.61 -10.23 15.42
CA ALA A 343 -6.46 -11.11 14.63
C ALA A 343 -7.79 -10.40 14.34
N ALA A 344 -7.82 -9.62 13.26
CA ALA A 344 -9.01 -8.88 12.86
C ALA A 344 -9.85 -9.66 11.84
N ARG A 345 -11.17 -9.59 12.00
CA ARG A 345 -12.13 -10.23 11.09
C ARG A 345 -11.99 -9.75 9.64
N SER A 346 -11.66 -8.47 9.47
CA SER A 346 -11.39 -7.84 8.18
C SER A 346 -10.11 -8.29 7.49
N ASP A 347 -9.25 -9.04 8.17
CA ASP A 347 -8.05 -9.63 7.58
C ASP A 347 -8.05 -11.16 7.61
N GLU A 348 -9.15 -11.81 8.02
CA GLU A 348 -9.24 -13.29 8.10
C GLU A 348 -9.04 -13.97 6.74
N VAL A 349 -9.59 -13.38 5.67
CA VAL A 349 -9.54 -13.93 4.32
C VAL A 349 -8.24 -13.55 3.62
N ALA A 350 -7.92 -12.26 3.58
CA ALA A 350 -6.76 -11.75 2.85
C ALA A 350 -5.43 -12.04 3.55
N ARG A 351 -5.45 -12.17 4.89
CA ARG A 351 -4.32 -12.52 5.74
C ARG A 351 -3.10 -11.61 5.52
N ARG A 352 -3.32 -10.33 5.26
CA ARG A 352 -2.27 -9.35 4.91
C ARG A 352 -1.23 -9.17 6.00
N ARG A 353 -1.60 -9.37 7.28
CA ARG A 353 -0.64 -9.34 8.40
C ARG A 353 0.48 -10.38 8.32
N PHE A 354 0.30 -11.45 7.53
CA PHE A 354 1.30 -12.50 7.30
C PHE A 354 1.99 -12.37 5.94
N LYS A 355 1.83 -11.22 5.29
CA LYS A 355 2.29 -10.94 3.93
C LYS A 355 3.23 -9.73 3.90
N SER A 356 3.95 -9.46 4.98
CA SER A 356 4.89 -8.33 5.04
C SER A 356 6.11 -8.57 4.14
N ALA A 357 6.51 -9.84 3.96
CA ALA A 357 7.50 -10.22 2.97
C ALA A 357 7.15 -9.77 1.53
N GLU A 358 5.86 -9.65 1.17
CA GLU A 358 5.46 -9.11 -0.14
C GLU A 358 5.88 -7.64 -0.31
N VAL A 359 5.70 -6.86 0.75
CA VAL A 359 6.10 -5.45 0.77
C VAL A 359 7.61 -5.33 0.69
N VAL A 360 8.36 -6.11 1.48
CA VAL A 360 9.84 -6.10 1.42
C VAL A 360 10.32 -6.37 -0.01
N ARG A 361 9.73 -7.37 -0.68
CA ARG A 361 10.08 -7.73 -2.05
C ARG A 361 9.76 -6.60 -3.03
N ALA A 362 8.54 -6.07 -3.01
CA ALA A 362 8.14 -4.99 -3.90
C ALA A 362 8.98 -3.72 -3.69
N VAL A 363 9.27 -3.36 -2.44
CA VAL A 363 10.09 -2.20 -2.12
C VAL A 363 11.54 -2.39 -2.57
N ARG A 364 12.14 -3.58 -2.36
CA ARG A 364 13.48 -3.87 -2.87
C ARG A 364 13.52 -3.96 -4.40
N TRP A 365 12.45 -4.39 -5.05
CA TRP A 365 12.33 -4.27 -6.51
C TRP A 365 12.41 -2.81 -6.98
N SER A 366 11.79 -1.89 -6.25
CA SER A 366 11.83 -0.47 -6.61
C SER A 366 13.23 0.17 -6.55
N ARG A 367 14.21 -0.48 -5.90
CA ARG A 367 15.64 -0.10 -5.97
C ARG A 367 16.28 -0.47 -7.31
N ILE A 368 15.75 -1.47 -8.01
CA ILE A 368 16.19 -1.91 -9.33
C ILE A 368 15.41 -1.16 -10.41
N ALA A 369 14.10 -0.99 -10.19
CA ALA A 369 13.16 -0.52 -11.18
C ALA A 369 12.15 0.43 -10.50
N PRO A 370 12.47 1.73 -10.39
CA PRO A 370 11.61 2.70 -9.73
C PRO A 370 10.25 2.85 -10.42
N ALA A 371 9.27 3.36 -9.67
CA ALA A 371 7.99 3.79 -10.22
C ALA A 371 8.23 4.89 -11.26
N PHE A 372 7.53 4.85 -12.39
CA PHE A 372 7.79 5.76 -13.51
C PHE A 372 6.54 6.52 -13.96
N PRO A 373 6.70 7.77 -14.42
CA PRO A 373 5.59 8.68 -14.71
C PRO A 373 4.82 8.28 -15.97
N LEU A 374 3.60 8.83 -16.08
CA LEU A 374 2.67 8.62 -17.19
C LEU A 374 3.22 9.06 -18.55
N ASP A 375 4.07 10.10 -18.60
CA ASP A 375 4.66 10.62 -19.85
C ASP A 375 5.81 9.76 -20.41
N LYS A 376 6.22 8.74 -19.65
CA LYS A 376 7.18 7.70 -20.07
C LYS A 376 6.51 6.35 -20.27
N SER A 377 5.19 6.32 -20.46
CA SER A 377 4.46 5.07 -20.55
C SER A 377 3.41 4.99 -21.65
N ARG A 378 3.15 3.74 -22.05
CA ARG A 378 2.00 3.34 -22.84
C ARG A 378 1.41 2.06 -22.27
N THR A 379 0.18 2.14 -21.83
CA THR A 379 -0.56 1.05 -21.20
C THR A 379 -1.54 0.44 -22.19
N VAL A 380 -1.56 -0.89 -22.24
CA VAL A 380 -2.54 -1.69 -22.96
C VAL A 380 -3.11 -2.75 -22.02
N PHE A 381 -4.35 -3.14 -22.23
CA PHE A 381 -5.00 -4.19 -21.44
C PHE A 381 -5.96 -4.99 -22.32
N SER A 382 -6.21 -6.24 -21.93
CA SER A 382 -7.07 -7.16 -22.67
C SER A 382 -8.53 -6.72 -22.65
N GLU A 383 -9.26 -7.05 -23.73
CA GLU A 383 -10.73 -6.96 -23.74
C GLU A 383 -11.34 -8.02 -22.81
N GLU A 384 -10.74 -9.20 -22.73
CA GLU A 384 -11.12 -10.24 -21.77
C GLU A 384 -11.00 -9.70 -20.35
N ARG A 385 -12.06 -9.91 -19.57
CA ARG A 385 -12.12 -9.54 -18.16
C ARG A 385 -12.34 -10.78 -17.31
N LEU A 386 -11.70 -10.81 -16.15
CA LEU A 386 -11.95 -11.82 -15.13
C LEU A 386 -12.73 -11.19 -13.98
N GLU A 387 -13.69 -11.94 -13.46
CA GLU A 387 -14.54 -11.52 -12.35
C GLU A 387 -14.22 -12.32 -11.10
N ASP A 388 -14.03 -11.63 -9.99
CA ASP A 388 -13.91 -12.19 -8.64
C ASP A 388 -15.10 -11.78 -7.79
N ASP A 389 -15.53 -12.67 -6.90
CA ASP A 389 -16.69 -12.43 -6.05
C ASP A 389 -16.49 -12.89 -4.60
N TRP A 390 -17.17 -12.20 -3.70
CA TRP A 390 -17.14 -12.51 -2.28
C TRP A 390 -18.46 -12.21 -1.59
N THR A 391 -18.91 -13.13 -0.73
CA THR A 391 -20.07 -13.00 0.13
C THR A 391 -19.61 -12.57 1.51
N PHE A 392 -19.91 -11.33 1.88
CA PHE A 392 -19.43 -10.74 3.11
C PHE A 392 -20.31 -11.17 4.29
N SER A 393 -19.66 -11.62 5.36
CA SER A 393 -20.36 -11.79 6.63
C SER A 393 -20.57 -10.43 7.32
N GLU A 394 -21.57 -10.35 8.21
CA GLU A 394 -21.79 -9.20 9.08
C GLU A 394 -20.52 -8.76 9.78
N GLY A 395 -20.13 -7.48 9.69
CA GLY A 395 -18.92 -6.96 10.34
C GLY A 395 -17.59 -7.48 9.77
N GLN A 396 -17.58 -8.18 8.62
CA GLN A 396 -16.33 -8.66 8.02
C GLN A 396 -15.48 -7.53 7.44
N THR A 397 -16.07 -6.38 7.12
CA THR A 397 -15.36 -5.26 6.49
C THR A 397 -15.85 -3.94 7.07
N TRP A 398 -15.11 -2.85 6.85
CA TRP A 398 -15.48 -1.53 7.35
C TRP A 398 -16.69 -0.94 6.62
N TRP A 399 -16.95 -1.35 5.38
CA TRP A 399 -18.08 -0.84 4.60
C TRP A 399 -19.37 -1.62 4.91
N ARG A 400 -20.26 -1.02 5.69
CA ARG A 400 -21.51 -1.64 6.17
C ARG A 400 -22.41 -2.14 5.04
N ASP A 401 -22.45 -1.44 3.90
CA ASP A 401 -23.32 -1.83 2.80
C ASP A 401 -22.92 -3.18 2.17
N ALA A 402 -21.70 -3.66 2.38
CA ALA A 402 -21.30 -4.99 1.93
C ALA A 402 -21.87 -6.12 2.81
N TRP A 403 -22.20 -5.85 4.08
CA TRP A 403 -22.51 -6.89 5.06
C TRP A 403 -23.72 -7.73 4.66
N GLY A 404 -23.57 -9.05 4.77
CA GLY A 404 -24.60 -10.02 4.39
C GLY A 404 -24.79 -10.18 2.89
N ARG A 405 -24.00 -9.51 2.04
CA ARG A 405 -24.20 -9.44 0.59
C ARG A 405 -23.04 -10.05 -0.18
N LYS A 406 -23.35 -10.53 -1.38
CA LYS A 406 -22.38 -10.94 -2.40
C LYS A 406 -22.04 -9.75 -3.29
N LEU A 407 -20.76 -9.47 -3.46
CA LEU A 407 -20.25 -8.44 -4.38
C LEU A 407 -19.34 -9.10 -5.41
N ALA A 408 -19.31 -8.54 -6.63
CA ALA A 408 -18.40 -8.95 -7.69
C ALA A 408 -17.59 -7.75 -8.20
N GLN A 409 -16.31 -7.96 -8.50
CA GLN A 409 -15.42 -6.96 -9.10
C GLN A 409 -14.74 -7.58 -10.31
N SER A 410 -14.62 -6.83 -11.39
CA SER A 410 -13.97 -7.30 -12.61
C SER A 410 -12.81 -6.40 -13.02
N ALA A 411 -11.79 -7.00 -13.61
CA ALA A 411 -10.63 -6.31 -14.16
C ALA A 411 -10.21 -6.96 -15.48
N PRO A 412 -9.47 -6.25 -16.35
CA PRO A 412 -8.83 -6.87 -17.50
C PRO A 412 -7.98 -8.07 -17.06
N ALA A 413 -8.07 -9.18 -17.79
CA ALA A 413 -7.31 -10.39 -17.52
C ALA A 413 -5.79 -10.13 -17.58
N VAL A 414 -5.37 -9.29 -18.53
CA VAL A 414 -3.97 -8.94 -18.74
C VAL A 414 -3.81 -7.43 -18.87
N VAL A 415 -2.84 -6.85 -18.17
CA VAL A 415 -2.45 -5.44 -18.29
C VAL A 415 -0.95 -5.37 -18.57
N ALA A 416 -0.54 -4.60 -19.57
CA ALA A 416 0.86 -4.39 -19.90
C ALA A 416 1.20 -2.91 -20.06
N ARG A 417 2.34 -2.48 -19.51
CA ARG A 417 2.85 -1.10 -19.60
C ARG A 417 4.21 -1.09 -20.28
N ASN A 418 4.34 -0.39 -21.40
CA ASN A 418 5.52 -0.40 -22.28
C ASN A 418 5.88 -1.78 -22.85
N LEU A 419 4.89 -2.68 -22.94
CA LEU A 419 5.02 -4.02 -23.50
C LEU A 419 3.74 -4.40 -24.26
N PRO A 420 3.82 -5.30 -25.26
CA PRO A 420 2.66 -6.04 -25.73
C PRO A 420 2.03 -6.86 -24.60
N LEU A 421 0.76 -7.23 -24.74
CA LEU A 421 0.07 -8.10 -23.77
C LEU A 421 0.77 -9.47 -23.70
N PRO A 422 1.19 -9.92 -22.49
CA PRO A 422 1.59 -11.30 -22.29
C PRO A 422 0.52 -12.30 -22.73
N LYS A 423 0.94 -13.40 -23.34
CA LYS A 423 0.05 -14.53 -23.62
C LYS A 423 -0.06 -15.40 -22.38
N VAL A 424 -1.29 -15.68 -21.95
CA VAL A 424 -1.59 -16.50 -20.77
C VAL A 424 -2.20 -17.82 -21.24
N SER A 425 -1.63 -18.94 -20.81
CA SER A 425 -2.14 -20.29 -21.07
C SER A 425 -2.48 -20.95 -19.73
N PRO A 426 -3.74 -20.84 -19.26
CA PRO A 426 -4.19 -21.51 -18.05
C PRO A 426 -4.11 -23.03 -18.18
N GLU A 427 -3.75 -23.71 -17.09
CA GLU A 427 -3.68 -25.18 -17.02
C GLU A 427 -4.93 -25.78 -16.35
N GLY A 428 -6.00 -24.99 -16.24
CA GLY A 428 -7.28 -25.37 -15.67
C GLY A 428 -8.40 -24.41 -16.09
N ALA A 429 -9.55 -24.50 -15.42
CA ALA A 429 -10.73 -23.70 -15.77
C ALA A 429 -10.59 -22.20 -15.43
N ASP A 430 -9.69 -21.84 -14.51
CA ASP A 430 -9.48 -20.46 -14.08
C ASP A 430 -8.17 -19.90 -14.67
N ALA A 431 -8.20 -18.63 -15.08
CA ALA A 431 -7.00 -17.86 -15.41
C ALA A 431 -6.60 -16.92 -14.24
N PRO A 432 -5.30 -16.68 -14.01
CA PRO A 432 -4.85 -15.61 -13.12
C PRO A 432 -4.96 -14.25 -13.80
N PHE A 433 -4.94 -13.15 -13.03
CA PHE A 433 -4.63 -11.85 -13.62
C PHE A 433 -3.13 -11.74 -13.87
N VAL A 434 -2.72 -11.16 -15.01
CA VAL A 434 -1.31 -10.98 -15.36
C VAL A 434 -1.01 -9.51 -15.63
N LEU A 435 -0.04 -8.97 -14.91
CA LEU A 435 0.38 -7.59 -15.03
C LEU A 435 1.85 -7.55 -15.43
N ALA A 436 2.21 -6.80 -16.46
CA ALA A 436 3.59 -6.73 -16.90
C ALA A 436 4.01 -5.31 -17.23
N SER A 437 5.30 -5.00 -17.05
CA SER A 437 5.84 -3.73 -17.50
C SER A 437 7.29 -3.83 -17.94
N ARG A 438 7.67 -2.92 -18.84
CA ARG A 438 9.07 -2.57 -19.11
C ARG A 438 9.34 -1.18 -18.56
N HIS A 439 10.21 -1.10 -17.58
CA HIS A 439 10.66 0.17 -17.04
C HIS A 439 11.50 0.92 -18.08
N PRO A 440 11.52 2.27 -18.06
CA PRO A 440 12.26 3.08 -19.05
C PRO A 440 13.73 2.66 -19.24
N ASP A 441 14.42 2.22 -18.19
CA ASP A 441 15.83 1.82 -18.24
C ASP A 441 16.04 0.34 -18.66
N GLY A 442 14.94 -0.35 -18.97
CA GLY A 442 14.92 -1.71 -19.53
C GLY A 442 14.54 -2.87 -18.62
N PRO A 443 14.57 -2.81 -17.27
CA PRO A 443 14.07 -3.90 -16.43
C PRO A 443 12.62 -4.27 -16.77
N VAL A 444 12.29 -5.56 -16.67
CA VAL A 444 10.95 -6.08 -16.93
C VAL A 444 10.35 -6.64 -15.63
N ALA A 445 9.09 -6.35 -15.37
CA ALA A 445 8.34 -6.94 -14.25
C ALA A 445 7.15 -7.75 -14.77
N VAL A 446 6.83 -8.85 -14.10
CA VAL A 446 5.64 -9.66 -14.34
C VAL A 446 5.03 -10.08 -13.00
N SER A 447 3.79 -9.70 -12.75
CA SER A 447 3.01 -10.12 -11.59
C SER A 447 1.86 -11.03 -12.02
N VAL A 448 1.79 -12.22 -11.44
CA VAL A 448 0.73 -13.21 -11.65
C VAL A 448 -0.12 -13.30 -10.38
N MET A 449 -1.27 -12.62 -10.42
CA MET A 449 -2.05 -12.31 -9.23
C MET A 449 -3.04 -13.45 -8.90
N PRO A 450 -3.36 -13.64 -7.61
CA PRO A 450 -4.36 -14.61 -7.21
C PRO A 450 -5.77 -14.21 -7.63
N ARG A 451 -6.68 -15.16 -7.50
CA ARG A 451 -8.13 -15.01 -7.66
C ARG A 451 -8.84 -15.22 -6.33
N ILE A 452 -10.05 -14.70 -6.19
CA ILE A 452 -10.93 -14.95 -5.05
C ILE A 452 -12.36 -15.26 -5.47
N LYS A 453 -12.94 -16.30 -4.84
CA LYS A 453 -14.33 -16.71 -5.04
C LYS A 453 -15.01 -17.07 -3.73
N SER A 454 -16.29 -16.72 -3.60
CA SER A 454 -17.13 -17.16 -2.48
C SER A 454 -17.08 -18.68 -2.33
N GLY A 455 -16.90 -19.16 -1.10
CA GLY A 455 -16.81 -20.59 -0.78
C GLY A 455 -15.46 -21.25 -1.08
N ARG A 456 -14.60 -20.66 -1.94
CA ARG A 456 -13.25 -21.16 -2.25
C ARG A 456 -12.15 -20.38 -1.51
N GLY A 457 -12.37 -19.09 -1.26
CA GLY A 457 -11.33 -18.20 -0.74
C GLY A 457 -10.34 -17.77 -1.82
N ILE A 458 -9.15 -17.36 -1.39
CA ILE A 458 -8.06 -16.95 -2.30
C ILE A 458 -7.39 -18.20 -2.88
N PHE A 459 -7.22 -18.24 -4.20
CA PHE A 459 -6.54 -19.32 -4.91
C PHE A 459 -5.64 -18.79 -6.02
N PHE A 460 -4.74 -19.65 -6.51
CA PHE A 460 -3.71 -19.30 -7.49
C PHE A 460 -3.84 -20.22 -8.70
N PRO A 461 -4.48 -19.76 -9.79
CA PRO A 461 -4.61 -20.58 -10.98
C PRO A 461 -3.24 -20.87 -11.62
N PRO A 462 -2.90 -22.14 -11.91
CA PRO A 462 -1.68 -22.47 -12.62
C PRO A 462 -1.76 -22.01 -14.08
N ALA A 463 -0.71 -21.35 -14.56
CA ALA A 463 -0.66 -20.85 -15.93
C ALA A 463 0.78 -20.75 -16.43
N LYS A 464 0.96 -20.95 -17.73
CA LYS A 464 2.18 -20.59 -18.47
C LYS A 464 2.02 -19.21 -19.06
N ILE A 465 3.00 -18.34 -18.86
CA ILE A 465 2.98 -16.96 -19.35
C ILE A 465 4.10 -16.77 -20.37
N ALA A 466 3.79 -16.26 -21.56
CA ALA A 466 4.80 -15.88 -22.54
C ALA A 466 4.83 -14.36 -22.69
N VAL A 467 5.98 -13.76 -22.41
CA VAL A 467 6.19 -12.31 -22.47
C VAL A 467 7.05 -11.97 -23.67
N ASP A 468 6.52 -11.13 -24.56
CA ASP A 468 7.27 -10.61 -25.70
C ASP A 468 8.22 -9.48 -25.25
N ALA A 469 9.32 -9.86 -24.60
CA ALA A 469 10.39 -8.96 -24.21
C ALA A 469 11.75 -9.65 -24.34
N ASP A 470 12.70 -8.99 -25.01
CA ASP A 470 14.12 -9.35 -24.92
C ASP A 470 14.66 -8.90 -23.57
N ILE A 471 15.15 -9.84 -22.78
CA ILE A 471 15.68 -9.62 -21.43
C ILE A 471 17.22 -9.71 -21.37
N SER A 472 17.89 -9.72 -22.53
CA SER A 472 19.36 -9.80 -22.62
C SER A 472 20.03 -8.69 -21.82
N GLY A 473 20.82 -9.06 -20.80
CA GLY A 473 21.54 -8.12 -19.94
C GLY A 473 20.64 -7.27 -19.02
N LYS A 474 19.34 -7.62 -18.89
CA LYS A 474 18.38 -6.91 -18.04
C LYS A 474 17.98 -7.77 -16.84
N LYS A 475 17.59 -7.10 -15.75
CA LYS A 475 16.98 -7.74 -14.57
C LYS A 475 15.49 -7.89 -14.80
N VAL A 476 14.94 -9.03 -14.37
CA VAL A 476 13.52 -9.36 -14.45
C VAL A 476 12.96 -9.57 -13.06
N GLY A 477 11.87 -8.90 -12.70
CA GLY A 477 11.14 -9.11 -11.45
C GLY A 477 9.92 -9.99 -11.70
N LEU A 478 9.83 -11.14 -11.02
CA LEU A 478 8.71 -12.07 -11.11
C LEU A 478 7.96 -12.09 -9.78
N PHE A 479 6.65 -11.84 -9.81
CA PHE A 479 5.81 -11.74 -8.62
C PHE A 479 4.59 -12.66 -8.73
N GLY A 480 4.19 -13.27 -7.61
CA GLY A 480 3.03 -14.16 -7.56
C GLY A 480 3.35 -15.61 -7.95
N LYS A 481 2.33 -16.36 -8.37
CA LYS A 481 2.45 -17.81 -8.65
C LYS A 481 2.11 -18.15 -10.08
N PHE A 482 2.91 -19.01 -10.68
CA PHE A 482 2.79 -19.42 -12.09
C PHE A 482 3.41 -20.81 -12.28
N SER A 483 3.12 -21.47 -13.39
CA SER A 483 3.73 -22.75 -13.75
C SER A 483 5.07 -22.51 -14.47
N SER A 484 5.10 -21.58 -15.42
CA SER A 484 6.33 -21.11 -16.07
C SER A 484 6.14 -19.72 -16.68
N ILE A 485 7.21 -18.93 -16.77
CA ILE A 485 7.22 -17.68 -17.53
C ILE A 485 8.34 -17.75 -18.57
N SER A 486 8.06 -17.37 -19.81
CA SER A 486 9.05 -17.31 -20.88
C SER A 486 9.27 -15.90 -21.43
N PHE A 487 10.51 -15.63 -21.84
CA PHE A 487 10.97 -14.36 -22.41
C PHE A 487 11.81 -14.59 -23.66
N LYS A 488 11.90 -13.58 -24.53
CA LYS A 488 12.87 -13.60 -25.63
C LYS A 488 14.29 -13.47 -25.05
N MET A 489 15.17 -14.33 -25.52
CA MET A 489 16.58 -14.43 -25.16
C MET A 489 17.35 -14.92 -26.39
N PRO A 490 17.66 -14.04 -27.36
CA PRO A 490 18.18 -14.43 -28.67
C PRO A 490 19.47 -15.26 -28.62
N LYS A 491 20.29 -15.06 -27.58
CA LYS A 491 21.52 -15.81 -27.34
C LYS A 491 21.38 -16.65 -26.08
N LYS A 492 21.83 -17.91 -26.12
CA LYS A 492 21.86 -18.77 -24.93
C LYS A 492 22.67 -18.09 -23.82
N PRO A 493 22.09 -17.87 -22.62
CA PRO A 493 22.84 -17.29 -21.52
C PRO A 493 23.90 -18.28 -21.02
N SER A 494 25.09 -17.78 -20.72
CA SER A 494 26.15 -18.59 -20.10
C SER A 494 25.86 -18.88 -18.63
N ARG A 495 25.09 -18.00 -17.99
CA ARG A 495 24.75 -18.07 -16.56
C ARG A 495 23.46 -17.34 -16.28
N ILE A 496 22.64 -17.89 -15.40
CA ILE A 496 21.41 -17.29 -14.91
C ILE A 496 21.47 -17.24 -13.40
N LEU A 497 21.35 -16.05 -12.83
CA LEU A 497 21.27 -15.84 -11.38
C LEU A 497 19.84 -15.51 -10.99
N ALA A 498 19.40 -16.03 -9.85
CA ALA A 498 18.14 -15.67 -9.25
C ALA A 498 18.24 -15.39 -7.76
N GLN A 499 17.41 -14.49 -7.26
CA GLN A 499 17.39 -14.09 -5.85
C GLN A 499 15.96 -13.83 -5.39
N ASP A 500 15.59 -14.32 -4.20
CA ASP A 500 14.40 -13.80 -3.51
C ASP A 500 14.68 -12.35 -3.12
N LEU A 501 13.82 -11.43 -3.53
CA LEU A 501 13.98 -10.00 -3.20
C LEU A 501 13.97 -9.74 -1.68
N ALA A 502 13.49 -10.66 -0.84
CA ALA A 502 13.59 -10.57 0.62
C ALA A 502 14.90 -11.13 1.20
N SER A 503 15.79 -11.73 0.39
CA SER A 503 17.12 -12.20 0.78
C SER A 503 18.22 -11.31 0.22
N ASP A 504 19.46 -11.50 0.69
CA ASP A 504 20.61 -10.70 0.26
C ASP A 504 21.56 -11.42 -0.68
N SER A 505 21.31 -12.70 -0.98
CA SER A 505 22.23 -13.54 -1.75
C SER A 505 21.52 -14.19 -2.94
N PRO A 506 22.11 -14.12 -4.15
CA PRO A 506 21.63 -14.85 -5.31
C PRO A 506 22.11 -16.30 -5.34
N GLU A 507 21.43 -17.11 -6.15
CA GLU A 507 21.76 -18.49 -6.48
C GLU A 507 21.94 -18.63 -8.00
N ASP A 508 22.84 -19.51 -8.43
CA ASP A 508 22.94 -19.92 -9.82
C ASP A 508 21.84 -20.92 -10.14
N VAL A 509 21.02 -20.61 -11.14
CA VAL A 509 19.83 -21.38 -11.51
C VAL A 509 19.86 -21.79 -12.98
N SER A 510 21.04 -21.75 -13.59
CA SER A 510 21.23 -22.02 -15.01
C SER A 510 20.64 -23.36 -15.44
N ASP A 511 20.80 -24.39 -14.61
CA ASP A 511 20.33 -25.76 -14.88
C ASP A 511 18.82 -25.95 -14.64
N GLU A 512 18.18 -25.04 -13.91
CA GLU A 512 16.74 -25.07 -13.65
C GLU A 512 15.94 -24.35 -14.74
N CYS A 513 16.56 -23.46 -15.51
CA CYS A 513 15.92 -22.76 -16.62
C CYS A 513 16.11 -23.50 -17.95
N ALA A 514 15.09 -23.46 -18.81
CA ALA A 514 15.16 -24.04 -20.13
C ALA A 514 15.39 -22.95 -21.18
N TRP A 515 16.42 -23.10 -22.00
CA TRP A 515 16.64 -22.24 -23.17
C TRP A 515 16.48 -23.04 -24.46
N SER A 516 15.62 -22.57 -25.36
CA SER A 516 15.36 -23.18 -26.67
C SER A 516 14.94 -22.10 -27.67
N ASP A 517 15.50 -22.13 -28.88
CA ASP A 517 15.08 -21.28 -30.02
C ASP A 517 14.95 -19.79 -29.66
N GLY A 518 15.97 -19.25 -28.99
CA GLY A 518 15.99 -17.84 -28.61
C GLY A 518 14.96 -17.46 -27.54
N THR A 519 14.44 -18.42 -26.80
CA THR A 519 13.49 -18.23 -25.70
C THR A 519 14.04 -18.83 -24.41
N LEU A 520 13.96 -18.08 -23.31
CA LEU A 520 14.27 -18.57 -21.97
C LEU A 520 12.98 -18.80 -21.19
N ALA A 521 12.77 -20.01 -20.69
CA ALA A 521 11.66 -20.39 -19.83
C ALA A 521 12.16 -20.60 -18.39
N ILE A 522 11.48 -19.94 -17.45
CA ILE A 522 11.77 -19.97 -16.01
C ILE A 522 10.62 -20.72 -15.33
N PRO A 523 10.87 -21.87 -14.67
CA PRO A 523 9.82 -22.63 -14.01
C PRO A 523 9.37 -21.95 -12.71
N GLY A 524 8.09 -22.08 -12.37
CA GLY A 524 7.53 -21.54 -11.13
C GLY A 524 8.05 -22.21 -9.87
N SER A 525 8.45 -23.48 -9.96
CA SER A 525 9.06 -24.24 -8.85
C SER A 525 10.33 -23.58 -8.30
N LEU A 526 11.07 -22.86 -9.15
CA LEU A 526 12.25 -22.11 -8.74
C LEU A 526 11.87 -20.98 -7.77
N SER A 527 10.82 -20.24 -8.10
CA SER A 527 10.28 -19.16 -7.27
C SER A 527 9.85 -19.72 -5.90
N ASP A 528 9.12 -20.84 -5.91
CA ASP A 528 8.65 -21.52 -4.69
C ASP A 528 9.82 -21.96 -3.79
N ARG A 529 10.89 -22.49 -4.39
CA ARG A 529 12.11 -22.96 -3.71
C ARG A 529 12.87 -21.82 -3.05
N LEU A 530 13.13 -20.73 -3.78
CA LEU A 530 13.89 -19.58 -3.28
C LEU A 530 13.14 -18.86 -2.15
N CYS A 531 11.84 -18.61 -2.35
CA CYS A 531 11.03 -17.85 -1.38
C CYS A 531 10.60 -18.66 -0.17
N ALA A 532 10.81 -19.98 -0.16
CA ALA A 532 10.51 -20.81 1.01
C ALA A 532 11.40 -20.47 2.22
N LYS A 533 12.62 -19.96 1.99
CA LYS A 533 13.63 -19.70 3.02
C LYS A 533 13.32 -18.48 3.89
N THR A 534 12.59 -17.51 3.33
CA THR A 534 12.25 -16.22 3.96
C THR A 534 10.80 -16.16 4.44
N ARG A 535 10.11 -17.32 4.49
CA ARG A 535 8.73 -17.40 4.99
C ARG A 535 8.69 -16.90 6.44
N GLU A 536 7.80 -15.96 6.71
CA GLU A 536 7.45 -15.57 8.07
C GLU A 536 6.99 -16.83 8.83
N LYS A 537 7.82 -17.30 9.76
CA LYS A 537 7.37 -18.27 10.77
C LYS A 537 6.35 -17.53 11.64
N PRO A 538 5.16 -18.09 11.91
CA PRO A 538 4.28 -17.52 12.92
C PRO A 538 5.10 -17.36 14.19
N GLY A 539 5.33 -16.11 14.63
CA GLY A 539 6.30 -15.82 15.66
C GLY A 539 6.08 -16.72 16.88
N LYS A 540 7.11 -17.50 17.24
CA LYS A 540 7.24 -17.91 18.64
C LYS A 540 7.38 -16.59 19.38
N ARG A 541 6.36 -16.25 20.19
CA ARG A 541 6.40 -15.15 21.15
C ARG A 541 7.81 -15.08 21.72
N GLY A 542 8.45 -13.92 21.61
CA GLY A 542 9.70 -13.67 22.33
C GLY A 542 9.47 -14.07 23.79
N ARG A 543 10.08 -15.18 24.21
CA ARG A 543 10.44 -15.35 25.61
C ARG A 543 11.55 -14.32 25.83
N ASN A 544 11.15 -13.06 26.05
CA ASN A 544 12.03 -12.17 26.78
C ASN A 544 12.23 -12.81 28.14
N THR A 545 13.48 -13.13 28.41
CA THR A 545 13.98 -13.52 29.71
C THR A 545 13.42 -12.55 30.74
N ARG A 546 12.60 -13.07 31.66
CA ARG A 546 12.19 -12.34 32.86
C ARG A 546 13.45 -12.00 33.65
N ARG A 547 13.98 -10.79 33.48
CA ARG A 547 14.64 -10.09 34.58
C ARG A 547 13.58 -9.16 35.17
N GLY A 548 13.31 -9.38 36.46
CA GLY A 548 12.12 -8.90 37.15
C GLY A 548 11.90 -7.40 37.05
N SER A 549 10.68 -7.02 36.70
CA SER A 549 10.12 -5.73 37.07
C SER A 549 9.99 -5.67 38.60
N PRO A 550 10.36 -4.56 39.26
CA PRO A 550 10.05 -4.37 40.67
C PRO A 550 8.52 -4.36 40.86
N PRO A 551 8.01 -4.82 42.02
CA PRO A 551 6.59 -4.90 42.26
C PRO A 551 5.95 -3.50 42.25
N PRO A 552 4.68 -3.39 41.85
CA PRO A 552 3.97 -2.11 41.85
C PRO A 552 3.92 -1.52 43.28
N PRO A 553 3.96 -0.17 43.42
CA PRO A 553 3.84 0.47 44.72
C PRO A 553 2.51 0.10 45.38
N LYS A 554 2.56 -0.18 46.69
CA LYS A 554 1.37 -0.51 47.49
C LYS A 554 0.36 0.65 47.43
N PRO A 555 -0.95 0.36 47.35
CA PRO A 555 -1.99 1.39 47.42
C PRO A 555 -1.94 2.11 48.78
N PRO A 556 -2.30 3.40 48.83
CA PRO A 556 -2.35 4.16 50.07
C PRO A 556 -3.39 3.56 51.03
N PRO A 557 -3.17 3.65 52.36
CA PRO A 557 -4.10 3.12 53.34
C PRO A 557 -5.44 3.86 53.30
N PRO A 558 -6.55 3.17 53.64
CA PRO A 558 -7.86 3.79 53.68
C PRO A 558 -7.93 4.90 54.76
N PRO A 559 -8.75 5.94 54.56
CA PRO A 559 -8.92 7.00 55.54
C PRO A 559 -9.53 6.45 56.84
N PRO A 560 -9.18 7.02 58.01
CA PRO A 560 -9.66 6.55 59.30
C PRO A 560 -11.18 6.73 59.43
N GLU A 561 -11.82 5.67 59.93
CA GLU A 561 -13.24 5.60 60.25
C GLU A 561 -13.60 6.67 61.29
N ARG A 562 -14.59 7.52 60.97
CA ARG A 562 -15.18 8.44 61.95
C ARG A 562 -16.01 7.63 62.93
N ALA A 563 -15.58 7.62 64.20
CA ALA A 563 -16.38 7.16 65.31
C ALA A 563 -17.71 7.94 65.38
N ARG A 564 -18.84 7.22 65.49
CA ARG A 564 -20.14 7.79 65.82
C ARG A 564 -20.16 8.12 67.32
N PRO A 565 -20.61 9.30 67.75
CA PRO A 565 -21.04 9.50 69.13
C PRO A 565 -22.44 8.90 69.33
N GLY A 566 -22.67 8.37 70.53
CA GLY A 566 -23.93 7.77 70.97
C GLY A 566 -25.04 8.76 71.28
#